data_AF-A0A4Q5LCT3-F1
#
_entry.id   AF-A0A4Q5LCT3-F1
#
_cell.length_a   1.000
_cell.length_b   1.000
_cell.length_c   1.000
_cell.angle_alpha   90.00
_cell.angle_beta   90.00
_cell.angle_gamma   90.00
#
_symmetry.space_group_name_H-M   'P 1'
#
loop_
_entity.id
_entity.type
_entity.pdbx_description
1 polymer ?
#
loop_
_entity_poly.entity_id
_entity_poly.type
_entity_poly.pdbx_seq_one_letter_code
_entity_poly.pdbx_strand_id
1 'polypeptide(L)' 'MTNATPMNNKLTQDCTTEMQLEKIRRGQELKFRWRDDWPEMEKNILQSGREAIALHEANQKANQE' A
#
# COMPACT_ATOMS: atom_id res chain seq x y z
N MET A 1 -21.33 1.80 16.33
CA MET A 1 -20.30 0.74 16.35
C MET A 1 -19.22 1.17 15.38
N THR A 2 -17.98 1.18 15.85
CA THR A 2 -16.87 2.04 15.39
C THR A 2 -16.50 1.87 13.91
N ASN A 3 -16.39 3.02 13.23
CA ASN A 3 -15.91 3.16 11.86
C ASN A 3 -14.56 2.48 11.68
N ALA A 4 -14.52 1.38 10.92
CA ALA A 4 -13.29 0.83 10.38
C ALA A 4 -12.78 1.77 9.28
N THR A 5 -12.10 2.84 9.68
CA THR A 5 -11.45 3.75 8.73
C THR A 5 -10.38 2.96 7.98
N PRO A 6 -10.41 2.86 6.65
CA PRO A 6 -9.39 2.18 5.87
C PRO A 6 -8.11 3.03 5.89
N MET A 7 -7.33 2.95 6.98
CA MET A 7 -6.07 3.68 7.11
C MET A 7 -5.02 3.27 6.05
N ASN A 8 -5.23 2.15 5.35
CA ASN A 8 -4.33 1.69 4.29
C ASN A 8 -4.38 2.55 3.02
N ASN A 9 -5.53 3.14 2.67
CA ASN A 9 -5.66 3.82 1.38
C ASN A 9 -4.77 5.05 1.25
N LYS A 10 -4.53 5.80 2.34
CA LYS A 10 -3.63 6.97 2.28
C LYS A 10 -2.15 6.58 2.22
N LEU A 11 -1.80 5.43 2.79
CA LEU A 11 -0.40 5.03 2.91
C LEU A 11 0.19 4.60 1.57
N THR A 12 -0.63 3.97 0.73
CA THR A 12 -0.25 3.47 -0.60
C THR A 12 -0.75 4.36 -1.75
N GLN A 13 -1.45 5.46 -1.48
CA GLN A 13 -2.04 6.33 -2.51
C GLN A 13 -1.00 6.91 -3.49
N ASP A 14 0.18 7.24 -2.98
CA ASP A 14 1.29 7.79 -3.76
C ASP A 14 2.34 6.73 -4.13
N CYS A 15 1.99 5.45 -3.98
CA CYS A 15 2.87 4.35 -4.31
C CYS A 15 2.87 4.12 -5.82
N THR A 16 3.93 4.58 -6.49
CA THR A 16 4.07 4.51 -7.95
C THR A 16 5.10 3.49 -8.41
N THR A 17 5.91 2.94 -7.49
CA THR A 17 6.95 1.96 -7.77
C THR A 17 7.01 0.87 -6.70
N GLU A 18 7.43 -0.34 -7.08
CA GLU A 18 7.65 -1.46 -6.15
C GLU A 18 8.66 -1.11 -5.04
N MET A 19 9.66 -0.28 -5.34
CA MET A 19 10.64 0.18 -4.35
C MET A 19 10.00 1.06 -3.26
N GLN A 20 9.02 1.90 -3.60
CA GLN A 20 8.27 2.66 -2.60
C GLN A 20 7.39 1.73 -1.77
N LEU A 21 6.75 0.74 -2.40
CA LEU A 21 5.94 -0.26 -1.71
C LEU A 21 6.77 -1.02 -0.67
N GLU A 22 7.97 -1.46 -1.03
CA GLU A 22 8.87 -2.15 -0.10
C GLU A 22 9.31 -1.26 1.07
N LYS A 23 9.59 0.03 0.81
CA LYS A 23 9.92 0.99 1.88
C LYS A 23 8.76 1.17 2.85
N ILE A 24 7.54 1.27 2.33
CA ILE A 24 6.32 1.38 3.14
C ILE A 24 6.14 0.10 3.96
N ARG A 25 6.21 -1.08 3.32
CA ARG A 25 6.10 -2.38 4.00
C ARG A 25 7.10 -2.50 5.14
N ARG A 26 8.39 -2.24 4.89
CA ARG A 26 9.43 -2.31 5.93
C ARG A 26 9.23 -1.29 7.05
N GLY A 27 8.78 -0.08 6.72
CA GLY A 27 8.48 0.94 7.71
C GLY A 27 7.30 0.57 8.62
N GLN A 28 6.29 -0.10 8.07
CA GLN A 28 5.16 -0.65 8.84
C GLN A 28 5.60 -1.89 9.62
N GLU A 29 6.42 -2.76 9.04
CA GLU A 29 6.96 -3.96 9.66
C GLU A 29 7.72 -3.61 10.94
N LEU A 30 8.64 -2.64 10.89
CA LEU A 30 9.37 -2.19 12.08
C LEU A 30 8.45 -1.68 13.20
N LYS A 31 7.30 -1.10 12.85
CA LYS A 31 6.33 -0.54 13.80
C LYS A 31 5.33 -1.54 14.35
N PHE A 32 4.96 -2.54 13.55
CA PHE A 32 3.79 -3.41 13.81
C PHE A 32 4.12 -4.89 13.81
N ARG A 33 5.35 -5.30 13.53
CA ARG A 33 5.85 -6.70 13.59
C ARG A 33 5.46 -7.44 14.87
N TRP A 34 5.38 -6.73 15.98
CA TRP A 34 5.07 -7.31 17.29
C TRP A 34 3.58 -7.64 17.45
N ARG A 35 2.72 -7.24 16.51
CA ARG A 35 1.30 -7.57 16.52
C ARG A 35 1.03 -8.88 15.80
N ASP A 36 0.10 -9.66 16.35
CA ASP A 36 -0.30 -10.94 15.78
C ASP A 36 -1.05 -10.80 14.44
N ASP A 37 -1.70 -9.66 14.19
CA ASP A 37 -2.40 -9.32 12.94
C ASP A 37 -1.47 -8.75 11.85
N TRP A 38 -0.16 -8.69 12.11
CA TRP A 38 0.82 -8.18 11.14
C TRP A 38 0.75 -8.88 9.77
N PRO A 39 0.69 -10.21 9.66
CA PRO A 39 0.63 -10.88 8.36
C PRO A 39 -0.59 -10.45 7.51
N GLU A 40 -1.72 -10.15 8.15
CA GLU A 40 -2.93 -9.67 7.48
C GLU A 40 -2.78 -8.21 7.04
N MET A 41 -2.21 -7.36 7.89
CA MET A 41 -1.89 -5.98 7.54
C MET A 41 -0.86 -5.89 6.40
N GLU A 42 0.20 -6.70 6.44
CA GLU A 42 1.23 -6.76 5.39
C GLU A 42 0.61 -7.13 4.04
N LYS A 43 -0.27 -8.15 4.03
CA LYS A 43 -0.98 -8.55 2.83
C LYS A 43 -1.82 -7.41 2.25
N ASN A 44 -2.53 -6.69 3.11
CA ASN A 44 -3.34 -5.54 2.69
C ASN A 44 -2.48 -4.39 2.14
N ILE A 45 -1.33 -4.10 2.77
CA ILE A 45 -0.38 -3.08 2.28
C ILE A 45 0.15 -3.47 0.89
N LEU A 46 0.57 -4.72 0.72
CA LEU A 46 1.07 -5.21 -0.56
C LEU A 46 0.01 -5.19 -1.66
N GLN A 47 -1.22 -5.60 -1.33
CA GLN A 47 -2.34 -5.58 -2.27
C GLN A 47 -2.66 -4.14 -2.72
N SER A 48 -2.90 -3.23 -1.77
CA SER A 48 -3.22 -1.83 -2.09
C SER A 48 -2.06 -1.11 -2.78
N GLY A 49 -0.82 -1.46 -2.44
CA GLY A 49 0.37 -0.93 -3.11
C GLY A 49 0.48 -1.34 -4.57
N ARG A 50 0.27 -2.63 -4.88
CA ARG A 50 0.27 -3.12 -6.27
C ARG A 50 -0.86 -2.52 -7.10
N GLU A 51 -2.03 -2.36 -6.50
CA GLU A 51 -3.17 -1.70 -7.16
C GLU A 51 -2.87 -0.24 -7.49
N ALA A 52 -2.22 0.50 -6.56
CA ALA A 52 -1.80 1.88 -6.80
C ALA A 52 -0.74 1.99 -7.91
N ILE A 53 0.23 1.08 -7.93
CA ILE A 53 1.25 1.01 -8.99
C ILE A 53 0.59 0.74 -10.35
N ALA A 54 -0.29 -0.26 -10.42
CA ALA A 54 -1.00 -0.60 -11.65
C ALA A 54 -1.87 0.56 -12.16
N LEU A 55 -2.56 1.27 -11.25
CA LEU A 55 -3.33 2.46 -11.59
C LEU A 55 -2.45 3.60 -12.10
N HIS A 56 -1.28 3.81 -11.48
CA HIS A 56 -0.31 4.80 -11.93
C HIS A 56 0.20 4.47 -13.34
N GLU A 57 0.59 3.22 -13.58
CA GLU A 57 1.04 2.75 -14.90
C GLU A 57 -0.05 2.90 -15.97
N ALA A 58 -1.30 2.57 -15.65
CA ALA A 58 -2.44 2.75 -16.54
C ALA A 58 -2.68 4.23 -16.88
N ASN A 59 -2.61 5.12 -15.89
CA ASN A 59 -2.74 6.56 -16.10
C ASN A 59 -1.58 7.16 -16.89
N GLN A 60 -0.34 6.69 -16.66
CA GLN A 60 0.83 7.13 -17.45
C GLN A 60 0.69 6.75 -18.92
N LYS A 61 0.17 5.55 -19.22
CA LYS A 61 -0.13 5.15 -20.61
C LYS A 61 -1.22 6.00 -21.24
N ALA A 62 -2.32 6.23 -20.53
CA ALA A 62 -3.45 7.02 -21.03
C ALA A 62 -3.11 8.51 -21.28
N ASN A 63 -2.10 9.05 -20.59
CA ASN A 63 -1.66 10.44 -20.77
C ASN A 63 -0.51 10.57 -21.79
N GLN A 64 -0.04 9.46 -22.36
CA GLN A 64 0.98 9.41 -23.43
C GLN A 64 0.37 9.15 -24.83
N GLU A 65 -0.96 9.02 -24.93
CA GLU A 65 -1.73 8.97 -26.18
C GLU A 65 -2.38 10.33 -26.49
#